data_AF-A0A183HLT4-F1
#
_entry.id   AF-A0A183HLT4-F1
#
_cell.length_a   1.000
_cell.length_b   1.000
_cell.length_c   1.000
_cell.angle_alpha   90.00
_cell.angle_beta   90.00
_cell.angle_gamma   90.00
#
_symmetry.space_group_name_H-M   'P 1'
#
loop_
_entity.id
_entity.type
_entity.pdbx_description
1 polymer ?
#
loop_
_entity_poly.entity_id
_entity_poly.type
_entity_poly.pdbx_seq_one_letter_code
_entity_poly.pdbx_strand_id
1 'polypeptide(L)'
;MLSGMNFIVQIFLSKKCQRSYRLKRNPRDIPWTVLYRRKHKKGVHGEENTQKKRTRRVIQIASRAVGNVSLEAILAKRNQKPEFRRAQREQAIKAAKDAARAAKSEKKAASKALKVGLQVFASFNTLMMIVSSHRCLNCMLKT
;
A
#
# COMPACT_ATOMS: atom_id res chain seq x y z
N MET A 1 15.49 51.98 33.68
CA MET A 1 15.95 50.59 33.93
C MET A 1 15.48 50.15 35.32
N LEU A 2 14.17 50.00 35.51
CA LEU A 2 13.63 49.43 36.74
C LEU A 2 13.41 47.95 36.49
N SER A 3 14.47 47.16 36.67
CA SER A 3 14.35 45.71 36.76
C SER A 3 13.50 45.41 37.99
N GLY A 4 12.23 45.06 37.75
CA GLY A 4 11.25 44.77 38.79
C GLY A 4 11.83 43.79 39.81
N MET A 5 11.82 44.21 41.08
CA MET A 5 12.15 43.34 42.20
C MET A 5 11.08 42.25 42.26
N ASN A 6 11.40 41.07 41.73
CA ASN A 6 10.55 39.89 41.85
C ASN A 6 10.54 39.46 43.33
N PHE A 7 9.53 39.89 44.09
CA PHE A 7 9.33 39.49 45.47
C PHE A 7 8.76 38.06 45.52
N ILE A 8 9.65 37.07 45.42
CA ILE A 8 9.28 35.68 45.67
C ILE A 8 9.24 35.47 47.19
N VAL A 9 8.04 35.39 47.75
CA VAL A 9 7.82 35.06 49.16
C VAL A 9 8.15 33.58 49.38
N GLN A 10 9.02 33.29 50.36
CA GLN A 10 9.47 31.94 50.66
C GLN A 10 9.08 31.55 52.08
N ILE A 11 8.31 30.46 52.17
CA ILE A 11 7.82 29.94 53.44
C ILE A 11 8.77 28.85 53.92
N PHE A 12 9.29 29.00 55.14
CA PHE A 12 10.19 28.02 55.77
C PHE A 12 9.52 27.37 56.97
N LEU A 13 9.62 26.05 57.06
CA LEU A 13 9.07 25.29 58.20
C LEU A 13 9.86 25.49 59.50
N SER A 14 11.19 25.65 59.42
CA SER A 14 12.06 25.77 60.60
C SER A 14 13.33 26.57 60.31
N LYS A 15 14.03 26.98 61.39
CA LYS A 15 15.34 27.67 61.31
C LYS A 15 16.38 26.88 60.51
N LYS A 16 16.32 25.54 60.53
CA LYS A 16 17.21 24.65 59.74
C LYS A 16 17.03 24.87 58.23
N CYS A 17 15.78 24.97 57.78
CA CYS A 17 15.45 25.21 56.38
C CYS A 17 15.89 26.62 55.95
N GLN A 18 15.61 27.63 56.79
CA GLN A 18 16.00 29.01 56.53
C GLN A 18 17.53 29.18 56.44
N ARG A 19 18.30 28.59 57.36
CA ARG A 19 19.77 28.64 57.33
C ARG A 19 20.34 27.98 56.08
N SER A 20 19.79 26.83 55.68
CA SER A 20 20.25 26.11 54.47
C SER A 20 19.97 26.90 53.20
N TYR A 21 18.80 27.57 53.14
CA TYR A 21 18.46 28.47 52.04
C TYR A 21 19.36 29.71 51.97
N ARG A 22 19.63 30.35 53.12
CA ARG A 22 20.55 31.50 53.18
C ARG A 22 21.97 31.14 52.75
N LEU A 23 22.40 29.91 53.03
CA LEU A 23 23.67 29.35 52.56
C LEU A 23 23.62 28.87 51.09
N LYS A 24 22.52 29.15 50.37
CA LYS A 24 22.31 28.80 48.96
C LYS A 24 22.54 27.32 48.65
N ARG A 25 22.28 26.42 49.61
CA ARG A 25 22.39 24.97 49.39
C ARG A 25 21.24 24.49 48.51
N ASN A 26 21.54 23.67 47.52
CA ASN A 26 20.53 23.09 46.64
C ASN A 26 19.74 22.00 47.39
N PRO A 27 18.41 22.13 47.55
CA PRO A 27 17.59 21.12 48.20
C PRO A 27 17.67 19.74 47.54
N ARG A 28 18.02 19.67 46.23
CA ARG A 28 18.16 18.41 45.47
C ARG A 28 19.36 17.56 45.88
N ASP A 29 20.29 18.11 46.67
CA ASP A 29 21.49 17.42 47.16
C ASP A 29 21.41 17.11 48.66
N ILE A 30 20.40 17.64 49.35
CA ILE A 30 20.18 17.41 50.78
C ILE A 30 19.32 16.14 50.98
N PRO A 31 19.85 15.03 51.55
CA PRO A 31 19.23 13.71 51.49
C PRO A 31 17.84 13.59 52.12
N TRP A 32 17.55 14.41 53.13
CA TRP A 32 16.29 14.35 53.89
C TRP A 32 15.15 15.18 53.27
N THR A 33 15.39 15.93 52.19
CA THR A 33 14.34 16.73 51.56
C THR A 33 13.46 15.90 50.63
N VAL A 34 12.22 16.36 50.43
CA VAL A 34 11.29 15.74 49.47
C VAL A 34 11.84 15.81 48.04
N LEU A 35 12.50 16.90 47.67
CA LEU A 35 13.07 17.09 46.33
C LEU A 35 14.20 16.10 46.04
N TYR A 36 15.09 15.86 47.02
CA TYR A 36 16.12 14.83 46.90
C TYR A 36 15.48 13.45 46.72
N ARG A 37 14.44 13.14 47.51
CA ARG A 37 13.74 11.85 47.43
C ARG A 37 13.06 11.63 46.07
N ARG A 38 12.44 12.65 45.48
CA ARG A 38 11.89 12.61 44.12
C ARG A 38 12.97 12.39 43.05
N LYS A 39 14.08 13.14 43.11
CA LYS A 39 15.20 13.01 42.17
C LYS A 39 15.82 11.61 42.18
N HIS A 40 15.96 11.03 43.38
CA HIS A 40 16.58 9.71 43.59
C HIS A 40 15.55 8.57 43.71
N LYS A 41 14.29 8.82 43.37
CA LYS A 41 13.19 7.84 43.42
C LYS A 41 13.04 7.11 44.76
N LYS A 42 13.43 7.74 45.87
CA LYS A 42 13.36 7.15 47.21
C LYS A 42 11.93 7.24 47.76
N GLY A 43 11.25 6.10 47.86
CA GLY A 43 9.87 6.01 48.40
C GLY A 43 8.79 6.42 47.40
N VAL A 44 9.10 6.48 46.10
CA VAL A 44 8.16 6.85 45.02
C VAL A 44 7.48 5.61 44.41
N HIS A 45 7.37 4.50 45.15
CA HIS A 45 6.60 3.33 44.70
C HIS A 45 5.08 3.61 44.61
N GLY A 46 4.58 4.70 45.20
CA GLY A 46 3.19 5.14 45.08
C GLY A 46 2.90 6.10 43.92
N GLU A 47 3.87 6.90 43.48
CA GLU A 47 3.71 7.88 42.38
C GLU A 47 4.20 7.31 41.02
N GLU A 48 5.09 6.31 41.01
CA GLU A 48 5.50 5.58 39.80
C GLU A 48 4.38 4.71 39.22
N ASN A 49 3.38 4.37 40.06
CA ASN A 49 2.12 3.73 39.65
C ASN A 49 1.04 4.73 39.25
N THR A 50 1.30 6.04 39.27
CA THR A 50 0.46 7.04 38.60
C THR A 50 0.73 6.95 37.09
N GLN A 51 0.38 5.79 36.55
CA GLN A 51 0.02 5.51 35.18
C GLN A 51 0.95 6.18 34.17
N LYS A 52 1.91 5.41 33.63
CA LYS A 52 2.30 5.59 32.23
C LYS A 52 1.00 5.81 31.46
N LYS A 53 0.72 7.05 31.04
CA LYS A 53 -0.57 7.40 30.42
C LYS A 53 -0.70 6.53 29.19
N ARG A 54 -1.48 5.46 29.31
CA ARG A 54 -1.68 4.49 28.23
C ARG A 54 -2.54 5.21 27.21
N THR A 55 -1.93 5.67 26.13
CA THR A 55 -2.67 6.34 25.05
C THR A 55 -3.68 5.36 24.46
N ARG A 56 -4.96 5.72 24.54
CA ARG A 56 -6.05 4.93 23.95
C ARG A 56 -5.98 5.08 22.43
N ARG A 57 -5.59 4.03 21.71
CA ARG A 57 -5.67 3.99 20.25
C ARG A 57 -7.11 3.68 19.85
N VAL A 58 -7.78 4.65 19.24
CA VAL A 58 -9.12 4.45 18.68
C VAL A 58 -8.97 4.32 17.17
N ILE A 59 -9.14 3.11 16.64
CA ILE A 59 -9.11 2.87 15.19
C ILE A 59 -10.54 3.00 14.68
N GLN A 60 -10.85 4.16 14.11
CA GLN A 60 -12.14 4.39 13.46
C GLN A 60 -12.08 3.77 12.06
N ILE A 61 -12.57 2.53 11.93
CA ILE A 61 -12.76 1.90 10.62
C ILE A 61 -14.02 2.50 10.01
N ALA A 62 -13.85 3.48 9.14
CA ALA A 62 -14.97 4.18 8.51
C ALA A 62 -15.67 3.25 7.49
N SER A 63 -16.71 2.54 7.93
CA SER A 63 -17.76 2.02 7.05
C SER A 63 -18.76 3.14 6.75
N ARG A 64 -18.30 4.16 6.02
CA ARG A 64 -19.13 5.28 5.55
C ARG A 64 -19.67 4.97 4.15
N ALA A 65 -20.83 5.53 3.82
CA ALA A 65 -21.31 5.55 2.44
C ALA A 65 -20.30 6.31 1.56
N VAL A 66 -20.04 5.80 0.36
CA VAL A 66 -19.04 6.36 -0.55
C VAL A 66 -19.77 6.82 -1.81
N GLY A 67 -19.85 8.14 -2.01
CA GLY A 67 -20.46 8.76 -3.18
C GLY A 67 -21.83 8.18 -3.51
N ASN A 68 -21.91 7.46 -4.62
CA ASN A 68 -23.16 6.91 -5.16
C ASN A 68 -23.52 5.53 -4.61
N VAL A 69 -22.71 4.97 -3.71
CA VAL A 69 -22.96 3.66 -3.10
C VAL A 69 -23.39 3.86 -1.65
N SER A 70 -24.64 3.50 -1.37
CA SER A 70 -25.20 3.52 -0.02
C SER A 70 -24.47 2.51 0.88
N LEU A 71 -24.49 2.76 2.19
CA LEU A 71 -23.87 1.88 3.20
C LEU A 71 -24.40 0.44 3.11
N GLU A 72 -25.69 0.28 2.84
CA GLU A 72 -26.35 -1.02 2.72
C GLU A 72 -25.82 -1.84 1.55
N ALA A 73 -25.60 -1.20 0.40
CA ALA A 73 -25.03 -1.86 -0.78
C ALA A 73 -23.57 -2.31 -0.55
N ILE A 74 -22.80 -1.53 0.22
CA ILE A 74 -21.42 -1.89 0.60
C ILE A 74 -21.41 -3.10 1.54
N LEU A 75 -22.27 -3.09 2.56
CA LEU A 75 -22.37 -4.19 3.53
C LEU A 75 -22.86 -5.48 2.87
N ALA A 76 -23.85 -5.40 1.98
CA ALA A 76 -24.37 -6.54 1.23
C ALA A 76 -23.29 -7.20 0.37
N LYS A 77 -22.49 -6.42 -0.36
CA LYS A 77 -21.36 -6.95 -1.17
C LYS A 77 -20.23 -7.52 -0.30
N ARG A 78 -19.91 -6.86 0.82
CA ARG A 78 -18.85 -7.30 1.74
C ARG A 78 -19.18 -8.61 2.45
N ASN A 79 -20.44 -8.81 2.81
CA ASN A 79 -20.91 -9.97 3.56
C ASN A 79 -21.21 -11.20 2.68
N GLN A 80 -20.92 -11.16 1.37
CA GLN A 80 -21.07 -12.31 0.50
C GLN A 80 -20.09 -13.43 0.90
N LYS A 81 -20.65 -14.64 1.09
CA LYS A 81 -19.90 -15.84 1.47
C LYS A 81 -18.74 -16.08 0.48
N PRO A 82 -17.59 -16.60 0.96
CA PRO A 82 -16.42 -16.82 0.12
C PRO A 82 -16.67 -17.83 -1.02
N GLU A 83 -17.64 -18.72 -0.88
CA GLU A 83 -18.07 -19.66 -1.93
C GLU A 83 -18.68 -18.93 -3.13
N PHE A 84 -19.63 -18.01 -2.88
CA PHE A 84 -20.23 -17.18 -3.93
C PHE A 84 -19.19 -16.33 -4.65
N ARG A 85 -18.22 -15.77 -3.90
CA ARG A 85 -17.10 -15.01 -4.47
C ARG A 85 -16.18 -15.86 -5.34
N ARG A 86 -15.92 -17.12 -4.94
CA ARG A 86 -15.13 -18.05 -5.74
C ARG A 86 -15.84 -18.43 -7.04
N ALA A 87 -17.13 -18.70 -7.00
CA ALA A 87 -17.93 -19.02 -8.19
C ALA A 87 -17.92 -17.88 -9.23
N GLN A 88 -18.12 -16.62 -8.81
CA GLN A 88 -18.02 -15.47 -9.72
C GLN A 88 -16.63 -15.33 -10.33
N ARG A 89 -15.56 -15.55 -9.55
CA ARG A 89 -14.19 -15.52 -10.05
C ARG A 89 -13.95 -16.60 -11.09
N GLU A 90 -14.39 -17.82 -10.82
CA GLU A 90 -14.22 -18.96 -11.75
C GLU A 90 -15.01 -18.74 -13.05
N GLN A 91 -16.22 -18.20 -12.97
CA GLN A 91 -17.01 -17.83 -14.14
C GLN A 91 -16.31 -16.74 -14.97
N ALA A 92 -15.79 -15.69 -14.32
CA ALA A 92 -15.05 -14.64 -15.01
C ALA A 92 -13.75 -15.16 -15.65
N ILE A 93 -13.01 -16.04 -14.96
CA ILE A 93 -11.80 -16.68 -15.49
C ILE A 93 -12.14 -17.56 -16.69
N LYS A 94 -13.25 -18.31 -16.63
CA LYS A 94 -13.71 -19.14 -17.75
C LYS A 94 -14.06 -18.29 -18.96
N ALA A 95 -14.88 -17.24 -18.77
CA ALA A 95 -15.24 -16.30 -19.83
C ALA A 95 -14.00 -15.62 -20.45
N ALA A 96 -13.03 -15.22 -19.63
CA ALA A 96 -11.78 -14.63 -20.12
C ALA A 96 -10.92 -15.64 -20.90
N LYS A 97 -10.84 -16.89 -20.44
CA LYS A 97 -10.12 -17.97 -21.16
C LYS A 97 -10.80 -18.31 -22.49
N ASP A 98 -12.12 -18.34 -22.53
CA ASP A 98 -12.89 -18.62 -23.75
C ASP A 98 -12.76 -17.47 -24.75
N ALA A 99 -12.83 -16.21 -24.31
CA ALA A 99 -12.54 -15.04 -25.14
C ALA A 99 -11.10 -15.05 -25.67
N ALA A 100 -10.12 -15.42 -24.84
CA ALA A 100 -8.73 -15.54 -25.26
C ALA A 100 -8.49 -16.69 -26.25
N ARG A 101 -9.24 -17.81 -26.15
CA ARG A 101 -9.20 -18.92 -27.11
C ARG A 101 -9.79 -18.49 -28.46
N ALA A 102 -10.95 -17.82 -28.45
CA ALA A 102 -11.58 -17.26 -29.65
C ALA A 102 -10.65 -16.28 -30.39
N ALA A 103 -10.05 -15.33 -29.67
CA ALA A 103 -9.09 -14.39 -30.24
C ALA A 103 -7.82 -15.09 -30.77
N LYS A 104 -7.38 -16.20 -30.17
CA LYS A 104 -6.25 -16.99 -30.67
C LYS A 104 -6.62 -17.80 -31.92
N SER A 105 -7.83 -18.36 -32.00
CA SER A 105 -8.29 -19.06 -33.21
C SER A 105 -8.46 -18.10 -34.39
N GLU A 106 -8.97 -16.90 -34.16
CA GLU A 106 -9.08 -15.85 -35.18
C GLU A 106 -7.70 -15.44 -35.71
N LYS A 107 -6.73 -15.22 -34.81
CA LYS A 107 -5.34 -14.92 -35.20
C LYS A 107 -4.67 -16.06 -35.98
N LYS A 108 -4.91 -17.32 -35.59
CA LYS A 108 -4.38 -18.49 -36.31
C LYS A 108 -5.03 -18.64 -37.69
N ALA A 109 -6.34 -18.43 -37.80
CA ALA A 109 -7.06 -18.44 -39.07
C ALA A 109 -6.55 -17.34 -40.01
N ALA A 110 -6.33 -16.13 -39.50
CA ALA A 110 -5.73 -15.03 -40.26
C ALA A 110 -4.29 -15.36 -40.74
N SER A 111 -3.46 -15.98 -39.88
CA SER A 111 -2.10 -16.37 -40.26
C SER A 111 -2.06 -17.51 -41.30
N LYS A 112 -3.03 -18.43 -41.25
CA LYS A 112 -3.14 -19.53 -42.22
C LYS A 112 -3.65 -19.03 -43.56
N ALA A 113 -4.60 -18.09 -43.56
CA ALA A 113 -5.06 -17.41 -44.77
C ALA A 113 -3.92 -16.62 -45.45
N LEU A 114 -3.09 -15.91 -44.68
CA LEU A 114 -1.90 -15.22 -45.20
C LEU A 114 -0.87 -16.20 -45.81
N LYS A 115 -0.65 -17.36 -45.18
CA LYS A 115 0.32 -18.36 -45.67
C LYS A 115 -0.17 -19.08 -46.93
N VAL A 116 -1.47 -19.39 -47.01
CA VAL A 116 -2.09 -19.97 -48.23
C VAL A 116 -2.07 -18.95 -49.37
N GLY A 117 -2.37 -17.68 -49.09
CA GLY A 117 -2.27 -16.61 -50.10
C GLY A 117 -0.87 -16.48 -50.68
N LEU A 118 0.18 -16.57 -49.85
CA LEU A 118 1.57 -16.51 -50.31
C LEU A 118 1.98 -17.73 -51.14
N GLN A 119 1.49 -18.92 -50.78
CA GLN A 119 1.81 -20.15 -51.49
C GLN A 119 1.12 -20.24 -52.86
N VAL A 120 -0.12 -19.76 -52.97
CA VAL A 120 -0.83 -19.67 -54.26
C VAL A 120 -0.15 -18.65 -55.18
N PHE A 121 0.32 -17.52 -54.64
CA PHE A 121 1.06 -16.53 -55.42
C PHE A 121 2.41 -17.07 -55.92
N ALA A 122 3.13 -17.83 -55.08
CA ALA A 122 4.38 -18.49 -55.48
C ALA A 122 4.16 -19.53 -56.58
N SER A 123 3.15 -20.40 -56.44
CA SER A 123 2.83 -21.42 -57.46
C SER A 123 2.39 -20.81 -58.79
N PHE A 124 1.65 -19.69 -58.78
CA PHE A 124 1.23 -19.01 -60.01
C PHE A 124 2.43 -18.40 -60.76
N ASN A 125 3.39 -17.80 -60.04
CA ASN A 125 4.58 -17.21 -60.64
C ASN A 125 5.54 -18.27 -61.21
N THR A 126 5.70 -19.41 -60.52
CA THR A 126 6.48 -20.55 -61.03
C THR A 126 5.85 -21.15 -62.30
N LEU A 127 4.51 -21.29 -62.33
CA LEU A 127 3.81 -21.78 -63.51
C LEU A 127 3.96 -20.82 -64.70
N MET A 128 3.91 -19.51 -64.46
CA MET A 128 4.14 -18.52 -65.51
C MET A 128 5.56 -18.58 -66.08
N MET A 129 6.57 -18.77 -65.24
CA MET A 129 7.97 -18.93 -65.69
C MET A 129 8.20 -20.22 -66.49
N ILE A 130 7.53 -21.32 -66.12
CA ILE A 130 7.61 -22.59 -66.85
C ILE A 130 6.95 -22.46 -68.23
N VAL A 131 5.77 -21.85 -68.31
CA VAL A 131 5.07 -21.63 -69.60
C VAL A 131 5.86 -20.67 -70.50
N SER A 132 6.53 -19.68 -69.92
CA SER A 132 7.42 -18.77 -70.66
C SER A 132 8.67 -19.49 -71.21
N SER A 133 9.27 -20.39 -70.41
CA SER A 133 10.40 -21.21 -70.85
C SER A 133 10.01 -22.22 -71.93
N HIS A 134 8.86 -22.89 -71.81
CA HIS A 134 8.37 -23.82 -72.83
C HIS A 134 8.04 -23.12 -74.17
N ARG A 135 7.63 -21.84 -74.15
CA ARG A 135 7.48 -21.03 -75.36
C ARG A 135 8.82 -20.70 -76.02
N CYS A 136 9.88 -20.51 -75.23
CA CYS A 136 11.23 -20.30 -75.72
C CYS A 136 11.82 -21.56 -76.39
N LEU A 137 11.64 -22.74 -75.78
CA LEU A 137 12.13 -24.01 -76.36
C LEU A 137 11.43 -24.37 -77.69
N ASN A 138 10.13 -24.10 -77.83
CA ASN A 138 9.42 -24.34 -79.09
C ASN A 138 9.76 -23.34 -80.20
N CYS A 139 10.40 -22.21 -79.87
CA CYS A 139 10.91 -21.25 -80.84
C CYS A 139 12.30 -21.66 -81.38
N MET A 140 13.12 -22.33 -80.56
CA MET A 140 14.44 -22.85 -80.96
C MET A 140 14.40 -24.12 -81.82
N LEU A 141 13.35 -24.95 -81.73
CA LEU A 141 13.21 -26.18 -82.53
C LEU A 141 12.58 -25.96 -83.92
N LYS A 142 12.30 -24.72 -84.30
CA LYS A 142 11.62 -24.35 -85.56
C LYS A 142 12.48 -23.55 -86.55
N THR A 143 13.80 -23.55 -86.36
CA THR A 143 14.82 -23.10 -87.33
C THR A 143 15.55 -24.29 -87.90
#